data_AF-A0A6S7HRE7-F1
#
_entry.id   AF-A0A6S7HRE7-F1
#
_cell.length_a   1.000
_cell.length_b   1.000
_cell.length_c   1.000
_cell.angle_alpha   90.00
_cell.angle_beta   90.00
_cell.angle_gamma   90.00
#
_symmetry.space_group_name_H-M   'P 1'
#
loop_
_entity.id
_entity.type
_entity.pdbx_description
1 polymer ?
#
loop_
_entity_poly.entity_id
_entity_poly.type
_entity_poly.pdbx_seq_one_letter_code
_entity_poly.pdbx_strand_id
1 'polypeptide(L)'
;MAGEQDSDEEINRLLENKDAKNTKKSTKFAVRAFHGAIEDLEKAEQNIESLDKSLANFFANAKRKDGTKYKASALQTLRNGLRRHYLDRLGIDIVNDRSFTYSTKVFKASVTDLRRQGLATVQHHIPITKVDMAKLYSGETIVFDIHAPNGLLLEFSSSY
;
A
#
# COMPACT_ATOMS: atom_id res chain seq x y z
N MET A 1 -19.77 -38.39 3.14
CA MET A 1 -18.36 -37.98 3.17
C MET A 1 -17.89 -37.19 1.95
N ALA A 2 -18.51 -37.30 0.76
CA ALA A 2 -18.11 -36.50 -0.42
C ALA A 2 -18.65 -35.04 -0.41
N GLY A 3 -19.70 -34.73 0.37
CA GLY A 3 -20.32 -33.40 0.39
C GLY A 3 -19.71 -32.38 1.36
N GLU A 4 -18.85 -32.79 2.30
CA GLU A 4 -18.17 -31.87 3.24
C GLU A 4 -16.86 -31.32 2.67
N GLN A 5 -16.12 -32.12 1.90
CA GLN A 5 -14.84 -31.69 1.29
C GLN A 5 -15.04 -30.60 0.22
N ASP A 6 -16.11 -30.66 -0.56
CA ASP A 6 -16.42 -29.66 -1.59
C ASP A 6 -16.76 -28.28 -0.96
N SER A 7 -17.41 -28.30 0.21
CA SER A 7 -17.75 -27.09 0.96
C SER A 7 -16.52 -26.41 1.57
N ASP A 8 -15.57 -27.17 2.13
CA ASP A 8 -14.36 -26.62 2.73
C ASP A 8 -13.40 -26.02 1.68
N GLU A 9 -13.33 -26.66 0.51
CA GLU A 9 -12.57 -26.13 -0.62
C GLU A 9 -13.16 -24.82 -1.17
N GLU A 10 -14.49 -24.72 -1.24
CA GLU A 10 -15.18 -23.50 -1.68
C GLU A 10 -15.01 -22.35 -0.68
N ILE A 11 -15.08 -22.65 0.63
CA ILE A 11 -14.78 -21.68 1.70
C ILE A 11 -13.34 -21.18 1.60
N ASN A 12 -12.37 -22.07 1.40
CA ASN A 12 -10.97 -21.68 1.26
C ASN A 12 -10.73 -20.80 0.01
N ARG A 13 -11.33 -21.16 -1.13
CA ARG A 13 -11.24 -20.31 -2.35
C ARG A 13 -11.85 -18.93 -2.13
N LEU A 14 -12.93 -18.83 -1.37
CA LEU A 14 -13.56 -17.55 -1.03
C LEU A 14 -12.65 -16.71 -0.12
N LEU A 15 -12.03 -17.34 0.89
CA LEU A 15 -11.06 -16.69 1.77
C LEU A 15 -9.82 -16.21 1.00
N GLU A 16 -9.28 -17.03 0.10
CA GLU A 16 -8.14 -16.67 -0.75
C GLU A 16 -8.44 -15.51 -1.69
N ASN A 17 -9.67 -15.40 -2.19
CA ASN A 17 -10.09 -14.35 -3.13
C ASN A 17 -10.67 -13.09 -2.48
N LYS A 18 -10.84 -13.07 -1.15
CA LYS A 18 -11.34 -11.92 -0.39
C LYS A 18 -10.56 -10.64 -0.67
N ASP A 19 -9.24 -10.74 -0.80
CA ASP A 19 -8.37 -9.59 -1.01
C ASP A 19 -8.15 -9.28 -2.49
N ALA A 20 -8.37 -8.02 -2.86
CA ALA A 20 -8.02 -7.51 -4.19
C ALA A 20 -6.52 -7.68 -4.50
N LYS A 21 -6.18 -7.87 -5.78
CA LYS A 21 -4.79 -8.05 -6.25
C LYS A 21 -3.84 -6.95 -5.74
N ASN A 22 -4.29 -5.71 -5.69
CA ASN A 22 -3.49 -4.58 -5.20
C ASN A 22 -3.23 -4.65 -3.68
N THR A 23 -4.21 -5.12 -2.91
CA THR A 23 -4.05 -5.36 -1.46
C THR A 23 -2.99 -6.42 -1.20
N LYS A 24 -3.05 -7.55 -1.92
CA LYS A 24 -2.02 -8.62 -1.84
C LYS A 24 -0.63 -8.09 -2.15
N LYS A 25 -0.48 -7.29 -3.21
CA LYS A 25 0.79 -6.64 -3.58
C LYS A 25 1.30 -5.70 -2.48
N SER A 26 0.42 -4.86 -1.92
CA SER A 26 0.75 -3.94 -0.84
C SER A 26 1.19 -4.68 0.43
N THR A 27 0.49 -5.75 0.82
CA THR A 27 0.88 -6.62 1.94
C THR A 27 2.26 -7.23 1.71
N LYS A 28 2.48 -7.86 0.55
CA LYS A 28 3.78 -8.45 0.20
C LYS A 28 4.93 -7.44 0.20
N PHE A 29 4.66 -6.22 -0.28
CA PHE A 29 5.65 -5.14 -0.25
C PHE A 29 6.00 -4.75 1.19
N ALA A 30 5.00 -4.61 2.07
CA ALA A 30 5.22 -4.27 3.47
C ALA A 30 6.06 -5.32 4.21
N VAL A 31 5.74 -6.60 4.02
CA VAL A 31 6.50 -7.72 4.58
C VAL A 31 7.95 -7.70 4.09
N ARG A 32 8.18 -7.51 2.79
CA ARG A 32 9.53 -7.41 2.22
C ARG A 32 10.32 -6.23 2.78
N ALA A 33 9.68 -5.08 2.95
CA ALA A 33 10.31 -3.89 3.52
C ALA A 33 10.69 -4.11 4.99
N PHE A 34 9.83 -4.76 5.77
CA PHE A 34 10.10 -5.10 7.16
C PHE A 34 11.21 -6.14 7.27
N HIS A 35 11.09 -7.29 6.60
CA HIS A 35 12.10 -8.35 6.65
C HIS A 35 13.47 -7.88 6.14
N GLY A 36 13.51 -7.01 5.13
CA GLY A 36 14.76 -6.43 4.65
C GLY A 36 15.41 -5.42 5.60
N ALA A 37 14.70 -4.97 6.64
CA ALA A 37 15.20 -4.03 7.65
C ALA A 37 15.53 -4.71 9.00
N ILE A 38 15.32 -6.03 9.10
CA ILE A 38 15.55 -6.82 10.31
C ILE A 38 16.66 -7.83 10.04
N GLU A 39 17.69 -7.83 10.88
CA GLU A 39 18.84 -8.75 10.73
C GLU A 39 18.49 -10.18 11.14
N ASP A 40 17.75 -10.32 12.25
CA ASP A 40 17.33 -11.60 12.81
C ASP A 40 15.80 -11.61 12.96
N LEU A 41 15.13 -12.14 11.92
CA LEU A 41 13.68 -12.19 11.87
C LEU A 41 13.10 -13.17 12.89
N GLU A 42 13.80 -14.27 13.17
CA GLU A 42 13.32 -15.29 14.12
C GLU A 42 13.29 -14.70 15.53
N LYS A 43 14.34 -13.98 15.93
CA LYS A 43 14.37 -13.26 17.19
C LYS A 43 13.33 -12.13 17.24
N ALA A 44 13.14 -11.41 16.13
CA ALA A 44 12.15 -10.34 16.04
C ALA A 44 10.72 -10.85 16.23
N GLU A 45 10.39 -12.04 15.71
CA GLU A 45 9.06 -12.63 15.77
C GLU A 45 8.89 -13.64 16.92
N GLN A 46 9.92 -13.85 17.75
CA GLN A 46 9.93 -14.86 18.82
C GLN A 46 8.77 -14.68 19.82
N ASN A 47 8.43 -13.44 20.15
CA ASN A 47 7.34 -13.10 21.06
C ASN A 47 6.83 -11.68 20.79
N ILE A 48 5.71 -11.33 21.43
CA ILE A 48 5.03 -10.05 21.23
C ILE A 48 5.92 -8.84 21.59
N GLU A 49 6.73 -8.94 22.66
CA GLU A 49 7.60 -7.85 23.09
C GLU A 49 8.74 -7.60 22.07
N SER A 50 9.37 -8.68 21.59
CA SER A 50 10.39 -8.61 20.53
C SER A 50 9.80 -8.03 19.25
N LEU A 51 8.57 -8.41 18.90
CA LEU A 51 7.89 -7.93 17.70
C LEU A 51 7.53 -6.44 17.84
N ASP A 52 7.02 -6.00 19.00
CA ASP A 52 6.71 -4.59 19.26
C ASP A 52 7.97 -3.71 19.17
N LYS A 53 9.11 -4.16 19.73
CA LYS A 53 10.40 -3.47 19.60
C LYS A 53 10.90 -3.42 18.17
N SER A 54 10.78 -4.52 17.43
CA SER A 54 11.24 -4.62 16.04
C SER A 54 10.41 -3.73 15.11
N LEU A 55 9.09 -3.71 15.30
CA LEU A 55 8.18 -2.79 14.60
C LEU A 55 8.48 -1.33 14.93
N ALA A 56 8.75 -1.01 16.20
CA ALA A 56 9.16 0.33 16.59
C ALA A 56 10.45 0.76 15.88
N ASN A 57 11.48 -0.08 15.90
CA ASN A 57 12.74 0.19 15.21
C ASN A 57 12.53 0.39 13.71
N PHE A 58 11.71 -0.47 13.09
CA PHE A 58 11.35 -0.33 11.70
C PHE A 58 10.67 1.01 11.41
N PHE A 59 9.64 1.40 12.15
CA PHE A 59 8.93 2.66 11.89
C PHE A 59 9.78 3.92 12.15
N ALA A 60 10.78 3.84 13.04
CA ALA A 60 11.73 4.92 13.24
C ALA A 60 12.70 5.08 12.06
N ASN A 61 13.12 3.95 11.47
CA ASN A 61 14.21 3.92 10.50
C ASN A 61 13.79 3.60 9.06
N ALA A 62 12.49 3.39 8.80
CA ALA A 62 11.97 2.98 7.51
C ALA A 62 12.39 3.94 6.39
N LYS A 63 13.15 3.41 5.43
CA LYS A 63 13.62 4.10 4.24
C LYS A 63 13.32 3.30 2.97
N ARG A 64 13.25 4.00 1.86
CA ARG A 64 13.18 3.42 0.52
C ARG A 64 14.56 2.86 0.14
N LYS A 65 14.61 2.09 -0.95
CA LYS A 65 15.86 1.50 -1.48
C LYS A 65 16.92 2.54 -1.85
N ASP A 66 16.49 3.75 -2.21
CA ASP A 66 17.34 4.89 -2.52
C ASP A 66 17.83 5.64 -1.26
N GLY A 67 17.53 5.14 -0.05
CA GLY A 67 17.88 5.76 1.22
C GLY A 67 16.98 6.92 1.64
N THR A 68 16.02 7.34 0.80
CA THR A 68 15.10 8.42 1.13
C THR A 68 14.03 7.97 2.12
N LYS A 69 13.51 8.91 2.92
CA LYS A 69 12.40 8.65 3.84
C LYS A 69 11.11 8.39 3.07
N TYR A 70 10.25 7.52 3.61
CA TYR A 70 8.90 7.34 3.08
C TYR A 70 8.05 8.60 3.28
N LYS A 71 7.07 8.82 2.40
CA LYS A 71 5.95 9.72 2.68
C LYS A 71 5.12 9.18 3.84
N ALA A 72 4.45 10.05 4.59
CA ALA A 72 3.58 9.66 5.70
C ALA A 72 2.49 8.65 5.27
N SER A 73 1.90 8.85 4.08
CA SER A 73 0.91 7.92 3.50
C SER A 73 1.49 6.56 3.12
N ALA A 74 2.75 6.54 2.65
CA ALA A 74 3.45 5.28 2.35
C ALA A 74 3.77 4.51 3.63
N LEU A 75 4.20 5.20 4.71
CA LEU A 75 4.44 4.57 6.01
C LEU A 75 3.14 3.99 6.62
N GLN A 76 2.00 4.68 6.45
CA GLN A 76 0.69 4.15 6.84
C GLN A 76 0.32 2.89 6.03
N THR A 77 0.58 2.90 4.72
CA THR A 77 0.35 1.73 3.85
C THR A 77 1.19 0.54 4.31
N LEU A 78 2.46 0.76 4.68
CA LEU A 78 3.33 -0.28 5.25
C LEU A 78 2.73 -0.85 6.55
N ARG A 79 2.32 0.01 7.49
CA ARG A 79 1.69 -0.43 8.75
C ARG A 79 0.45 -1.30 8.49
N ASN A 80 -0.42 -0.89 7.58
CA ASN A 80 -1.63 -1.63 7.25
C ASN A 80 -1.31 -2.98 6.56
N GLY A 81 -0.25 -3.04 5.75
CA GLY A 81 0.24 -4.28 5.16
C GLY A 81 0.76 -5.25 6.19
N LEU A 82 1.57 -4.78 7.15
CA LEU A 82 2.05 -5.61 8.26
C LEU A 82 0.91 -6.09 9.16
N ARG A 83 -0.07 -5.22 9.45
CA ARG A 83 -1.27 -5.62 10.20
C ARG A 83 -1.98 -6.80 9.56
N ARG A 84 -2.24 -6.74 8.25
CA ARG A 84 -2.88 -7.86 7.53
C ARG A 84 -2.03 -9.12 7.63
N HIS A 85 -0.72 -9.01 7.38
CA HIS A 85 0.18 -10.15 7.46
C HIS A 85 0.15 -10.87 8.81
N TYR A 86 0.26 -10.13 9.91
CA TYR A 86 0.26 -10.72 11.26
C TYR A 86 -1.12 -11.18 11.72
N LEU A 87 -2.18 -10.51 11.29
CA LEU A 87 -3.54 -10.94 11.56
C LEU A 87 -3.87 -12.25 10.84
N ASP A 88 -3.49 -12.38 9.57
CA ASP A 88 -3.76 -13.57 8.76
C ASP A 88 -2.87 -14.76 9.16
N ARG A 89 -1.58 -14.50 9.46
CA ARG A 89 -0.61 -15.57 9.79
C ARG A 89 -0.69 -16.04 11.24
N LEU A 90 -0.86 -15.10 12.19
CA LEU A 90 -0.71 -15.36 13.63
C LEU A 90 -1.96 -14.99 14.44
N GLY A 91 -2.99 -14.39 13.84
CA GLY A 91 -4.14 -13.86 14.57
C GLY A 91 -3.82 -12.61 15.41
N ILE A 92 -2.68 -11.95 15.17
CA ILE A 92 -2.20 -10.84 15.98
C ILE A 92 -2.50 -9.51 15.30
N ASP A 93 -3.27 -8.63 15.95
CA ASP A 93 -3.54 -7.28 15.47
C ASP A 93 -2.53 -6.26 16.03
N ILE A 94 -1.40 -6.08 15.33
CA ILE A 94 -0.33 -5.15 15.72
C ILE A 94 -0.75 -3.65 15.79
N VAL A 95 -2.00 -3.32 15.43
CA VAL A 95 -2.50 -1.94 15.42
C VAL A 95 -3.45 -1.65 16.56
N ASN A 96 -4.38 -2.57 16.82
CA ASN A 96 -5.42 -2.37 17.83
C ASN A 96 -5.12 -3.08 19.16
N ASP A 97 -4.21 -4.05 19.17
CA ASP A 97 -3.82 -4.75 20.39
C ASP A 97 -2.95 -3.85 21.30
N ARG A 98 -3.26 -3.86 22.60
CA ARG A 98 -2.58 -3.05 23.63
C ARG A 98 -1.14 -3.50 23.87
N SER A 99 -0.77 -4.70 23.45
CA SER A 99 0.57 -5.24 23.57
C SER A 99 1.58 -4.54 22.63
N PHE A 100 1.08 -3.77 21.65
CA PHE A 100 1.88 -3.03 20.67
C PHE A 100 1.95 -1.51 20.94
N THR A 101 1.99 -1.14 22.23
CA THR A 101 1.98 0.28 22.62
C THR A 101 3.27 1.00 22.20
N TYR A 102 4.42 0.34 22.21
CA TYR A 102 5.69 0.99 21.91
C TYR A 102 5.81 1.31 20.42
N SER A 103 5.60 0.32 19.54
CA SER A 103 5.58 0.54 18.09
C SER A 103 4.49 1.53 17.68
N THR A 104 3.33 1.51 18.34
CA THR A 104 2.26 2.49 18.07
C THR A 104 2.68 3.92 18.41
N LYS A 105 3.35 4.13 19.55
CA LYS A 105 3.88 5.46 19.93
C LYS A 105 4.95 5.92 18.93
N VAL A 106 5.91 5.06 18.61
CA VAL A 106 6.98 5.38 17.66
C VAL A 106 6.41 5.67 16.27
N PHE A 107 5.47 4.86 15.78
CA PHE A 107 4.80 5.13 14.51
C PHE A 107 4.16 6.53 14.46
N LYS A 108 3.42 6.92 15.51
CA LYS A 108 2.79 8.25 15.58
C LYS A 108 3.83 9.37 15.59
N ALA A 109 4.93 9.18 16.31
CA ALA A 109 6.06 10.12 16.31
C ALA A 109 6.70 10.23 14.92
N SER A 110 7.00 9.10 14.26
CA SER A 110 7.54 9.05 12.89
C SER A 110 6.62 9.74 11.88
N VAL A 111 5.31 9.48 11.92
CA VAL A 111 4.34 10.16 11.04
C VAL A 111 4.33 11.68 11.27
N THR A 112 4.43 12.11 12.53
CA THR A 112 4.49 13.53 12.89
C THR A 112 5.79 14.19 12.39
N ASP A 113 6.92 13.50 12.53
CA ASP A 113 8.22 13.94 12.00
C ASP A 113 8.21 14.07 10.47
N LEU A 114 7.65 13.08 9.77
CA LEU A 114 7.48 13.12 8.31
C LEU A 114 6.60 14.30 7.87
N ARG A 115 5.53 14.61 8.62
CA ARG A 115 4.69 15.79 8.38
C ARG A 115 5.47 17.08 8.54
N ARG A 116 6.27 17.21 9.60
CA ARG A 116 7.12 18.39 9.84
C ARG A 116 8.16 18.60 8.73
N GLN A 117 8.66 17.51 8.14
CA GLN A 117 9.60 17.54 7.02
C GLN A 117 8.94 17.77 5.65
N GLY A 118 7.62 18.03 5.59
CA GLY A 118 6.90 18.23 4.34
C GLY A 118 6.62 16.94 3.54
N LEU A 119 6.89 15.77 4.11
CA LEU A 119 6.66 14.45 3.48
C LEU A 119 5.22 13.94 3.64
N ALA A 120 4.29 14.84 3.97
CA ALA A 120 2.86 14.58 4.04
C ALA A 120 2.05 15.35 2.98
N THR A 121 2.71 16.16 2.15
CA THR A 121 2.03 16.96 1.13
C THR A 121 1.38 16.06 0.08
N VAL A 122 0.09 16.30 -0.14
CA VAL A 122 -0.68 15.70 -1.23
C VAL A 122 -0.51 16.59 -2.45
N GLN A 123 0.01 16.01 -3.54
CA GLN A 123 0.00 16.69 -4.83
C GLN A 123 -1.40 16.52 -5.43
N HIS A 124 -2.16 17.61 -5.47
CA HIS A 124 -3.44 17.64 -6.16
C HIS A 124 -3.17 17.80 -7.66
N HIS A 125 -3.82 16.97 -8.48
CA HIS A 125 -3.86 17.20 -9.91
C HIS A 125 -4.60 18.51 -10.20
N ILE A 126 -4.15 19.23 -11.24
CA ILE A 126 -4.80 20.46 -11.69
C ILE A 126 -6.21 20.10 -12.18
N PRO A 127 -7.27 20.80 -11.73
CA PRO A 127 -8.61 20.60 -12.26
C PRO A 127 -8.63 20.86 -13.77
N ILE A 128 -9.34 20.02 -14.54
CA ILE A 128 -9.55 20.28 -15.96
C ILE A 128 -10.34 21.59 -16.08
N THR A 129 -9.79 22.57 -16.79
CA THR A 129 -10.44 23.88 -16.92
C THR A 129 -11.63 23.78 -17.88
N LYS A 130 -12.57 24.74 -17.82
CA LYS A 130 -13.69 24.78 -18.77
C LYS A 130 -13.23 24.89 -20.23
N VAL A 131 -12.10 25.57 -20.46
CA VAL A 131 -11.49 25.69 -21.79
C VAL A 131 -10.92 24.35 -22.24
N ASP A 132 -10.19 23.65 -21.36
CA ASP A 132 -9.65 22.32 -21.68
C ASP A 132 -10.78 21.30 -21.88
N MET A 133 -11.84 21.37 -21.06
CA MET A 133 -13.06 20.58 -21.27
C MET A 133 -13.69 20.88 -22.64
N ALA A 134 -13.82 22.16 -23.01
CA ALA A 134 -14.37 22.53 -24.31
C ALA A 134 -13.52 21.96 -25.46
N LYS A 135 -12.18 22.00 -25.35
CA LYS A 135 -11.28 21.40 -26.34
C LYS A 135 -11.44 19.89 -26.46
N LEU A 136 -11.64 19.18 -25.34
CA LEU A 136 -11.89 17.74 -25.34
C LEU A 136 -13.15 17.36 -26.15
N TYR A 137 -14.20 18.19 -26.10
CA TYR A 137 -15.49 17.92 -26.76
C TYR A 137 -15.74 18.72 -28.05
N SER A 138 -14.91 19.70 -28.37
CA SER A 138 -15.01 20.44 -29.63
C SER A 138 -14.44 19.60 -30.77
N GLY A 139 -15.13 19.58 -31.92
CA GLY A 139 -14.66 18.91 -33.14
C GLY A 139 -13.35 19.44 -33.73
N GLU A 140 -12.73 20.46 -33.10
CA GLU A 140 -11.37 20.91 -33.42
C GLU A 140 -10.28 19.92 -32.95
N THR A 141 -10.61 19.02 -32.01
CA THR A 141 -9.68 18.02 -31.47
C THR A 141 -10.31 16.63 -31.59
N ILE A 142 -9.60 15.68 -32.22
CA ILE A 142 -10.09 14.32 -32.55
C ILE A 142 -10.20 13.42 -31.29
N VAL A 143 -10.07 13.98 -30.08
CA VAL A 143 -9.91 13.22 -28.83
C VAL A 143 -11.19 12.47 -28.45
N PHE A 144 -12.36 13.10 -28.62
CA PHE A 144 -13.67 12.49 -28.37
C PHE A 144 -14.64 12.73 -29.52
N ASP A 145 -14.18 12.59 -30.77
CA ASP A 145 -15.03 12.65 -31.95
C ASP A 145 -15.75 11.31 -32.19
N ILE A 146 -17.08 11.32 -32.07
CA ILE A 146 -17.94 10.14 -32.31
C ILE A 146 -17.93 9.67 -33.77
N HIS A 147 -17.49 10.51 -34.70
CA HIS A 147 -17.42 10.22 -36.13
C HIS A 147 -16.01 9.87 -36.61
N ALA A 148 -14.99 10.04 -35.77
CA ALA A 148 -13.59 9.71 -36.07
C ALA A 148 -12.96 8.88 -34.92
N PRO A 149 -13.31 7.58 -34.77
CA PRO A 149 -12.78 6.71 -33.71
C PRO A 149 -11.25 6.54 -33.75
N ASN A 150 -10.60 6.99 -34.83
CA ASN A 150 -9.17 6.92 -35.07
C ASN A 150 -8.35 7.85 -34.16
N GLY A 151 -8.99 8.83 -33.50
CA GLY A 151 -8.32 9.75 -32.56
C GLY A 151 -7.66 9.08 -31.36
N LEU A 152 -8.03 7.83 -31.05
CA LEU A 152 -7.42 7.00 -30.01
C LEU A 152 -6.14 6.26 -30.47
N LEU A 153 -5.83 6.25 -31.77
CA LEU A 153 -4.76 5.42 -32.35
C LEU A 153 -3.47 6.20 -32.70
N LEU A 154 -3.47 7.53 -32.65
CA LEU A 154 -2.36 8.35 -33.19
C LEU A 154 -1.26 8.74 -32.18
N GLU A 155 -1.41 8.47 -30.87
CA GLU A 155 -0.38 8.80 -29.88
C GLU A 155 0.80 7.79 -29.84
N PHE A 156 0.75 6.68 -30.60
CA PHE A 156 1.83 5.67 -30.59
C PHE A 156 2.80 5.74 -31.80
N SER A 157 2.68 6.75 -32.68
CA SER A 157 3.51 6.81 -33.90
C SER A 157 4.38 8.07 -34.05
N SER A 158 4.77 8.73 -32.97
CA SER A 158 5.82 9.77 -33.07
C SER A 158 6.75 9.79 -31.87
N SER A 159 7.80 8.98 -31.97
CA SER A 159 9.15 9.26 -31.44
C SER A 159 10.12 8.22 -32.04
N TYR A 160 10.65 8.53 -33.22
CA TYR A 160 12.02 8.16 -33.60
C TYR A 160 12.87 9.43 -33.48
#